data_AF-A0A5B8BUT0-F1
#
_entry.id   AF-A0A5B8BUT0-F1
#
_cell.length_a   1.000
_cell.length_b   1.000
_cell.length_c   1.000
_cell.angle_alpha   90.00
_cell.angle_beta   90.00
_cell.angle_gamma   90.00
#
_symmetry.space_group_name_H-M   'P 1'
#
loop_
_entity.id
_entity.type
_entity.pdbx_description
1 polymer ?
#
loop_
_entity_poly.entity_id
_entity_poly.type
_entity_poly.pdbx_seq_one_letter_code
_entity_poly.pdbx_strand_id
1 'polypeptide(L)'
;MQSPTTTPRPTLHIICGRIAAGKSTLAATLGRQSGTVVIREDEWLSGLYGEQMSSIQDYVRCSALLRSVLGPHVAALLDAGLSVVLDFQANTVEARSWMRGILDKTNAAHVLHLLDVPEEVCLARLRARNTAGEHPFVATEAQFHQISRHFVLPRPEEGFEVQVHRMDAAP
;
A
#
# COMPACT_ATOMS: atom_id res chain seq x y z
N MET A 1 39.81 -5.17 13.78
CA MET A 1 38.57 -5.94 14.00
C MET A 1 37.41 -5.04 13.63
N GLN A 2 36.72 -5.32 12.53
CA GLN A 2 35.47 -4.62 12.20
C GLN A 2 34.37 -5.24 13.05
N SER A 3 33.64 -4.41 13.81
CA SER A 3 32.44 -4.82 14.51
C SER A 3 31.44 -5.43 13.52
N PRO A 4 30.69 -6.48 13.87
CA PRO A 4 29.67 -7.00 12.98
C PRO A 4 28.62 -5.91 12.75
N THR A 5 28.61 -5.31 11.57
CA THR A 5 27.48 -4.50 11.10
C THR A 5 26.30 -5.44 11.00
N THR A 6 25.38 -5.35 11.97
CA THR A 6 24.10 -6.02 11.91
C THR A 6 23.36 -5.47 10.69
N THR A 7 23.35 -6.23 9.59
CA THR A 7 22.58 -5.86 8.41
C THR A 7 21.12 -5.75 8.84
N PRO A 8 20.45 -4.61 8.61
CA PRO A 8 19.06 -4.46 8.99
C PRO A 8 18.22 -5.53 8.30
N ARG A 9 17.32 -6.16 9.06
CA ARG A 9 16.46 -7.23 8.57
C ARG A 9 15.57 -6.67 7.44
N PRO A 10 15.53 -7.29 6.26
CA PRO A 10 14.64 -6.88 5.17
C PRO A 10 13.21 -6.81 5.67
N THR A 11 12.50 -5.75 5.28
CA THR A 11 11.15 -5.48 5.79
C THR A 11 10.16 -5.32 4.65
N LEU A 12 9.03 -6.02 4.75
CA LEU A 12 7.86 -5.77 3.92
C LEU A 12 7.01 -4.65 4.55
N HIS A 13 6.98 -3.50 3.91
CA HIS A 13 6.16 -2.36 4.31
C HIS A 13 4.83 -2.39 3.57
N ILE A 14 3.75 -2.42 4.33
CA ILE A 14 2.35 -2.45 3.85
C ILE A 14 1.68 -1.16 4.29
N ILE A 15 0.88 -0.53 3.43
CA ILE A 15 0.27 0.76 3.72
C ILE A 15 -1.26 0.66 3.67
N CYS A 16 -1.90 0.96 4.81
CA CYS A 16 -3.35 0.93 4.99
C CYS A 16 -3.87 2.33 5.27
N GLY A 17 -4.94 2.74 4.61
CA GLY A 17 -5.55 4.05 4.84
C GLY A 17 -6.56 4.45 3.77
N ARG A 18 -7.46 5.36 4.12
CA ARG A 18 -8.47 5.91 3.20
C ARG A 18 -7.85 6.55 1.95
N ILE A 19 -8.66 6.76 0.91
CA ILE A 19 -8.26 7.55 -0.26
C ILE A 19 -7.77 8.93 0.23
N ALA A 20 -6.73 9.47 -0.42
CA ALA A 20 -6.13 10.76 -0.05
C ALA A 20 -5.56 10.87 1.39
N ALA A 21 -5.42 9.76 2.13
CA ALA A 21 -4.77 9.75 3.45
C ALA A 21 -3.26 10.09 3.39
N GLY A 22 -2.61 9.96 2.22
CA GLY A 22 -1.17 10.21 2.05
C GLY A 22 -0.33 8.95 1.81
N LYS A 23 -0.95 7.81 1.47
CA LYS A 23 -0.28 6.52 1.30
C LYS A 23 0.92 6.57 0.34
N SER A 24 0.74 7.08 -0.86
CA SER A 24 1.83 7.15 -1.86
C SER A 24 2.98 8.07 -1.43
N THR A 25 2.70 9.11 -0.62
CA THR A 25 3.72 9.98 -0.02
C THR A 25 4.54 9.23 1.03
N LEU A 26 3.88 8.44 1.87
CA LEU A 26 4.57 7.55 2.81
C LEU A 26 5.38 6.49 2.06
N ALA A 27 4.80 5.88 1.02
CA ALA A 27 5.49 4.89 0.19
C ALA A 27 6.77 5.45 -0.43
N ALA A 28 6.70 6.65 -0.99
CA ALA A 28 7.86 7.35 -1.54
C ALA A 28 8.90 7.70 -0.47
N THR A 29 8.46 7.97 0.76
CA THR A 29 9.36 8.26 1.88
C THR A 29 10.10 7.02 2.36
N LEU A 30 9.39 5.90 2.54
CA LEU A 30 9.99 4.61 2.87
C LEU A 30 10.94 4.14 1.76
N GLY A 31 10.56 4.34 0.49
CA GLY A 31 11.38 4.00 -0.67
C GLY A 31 12.72 4.72 -0.80
N ARG A 32 12.94 5.82 -0.06
CA ARG A 32 14.25 6.51 -0.04
C ARG A 32 15.28 5.81 0.84
N GLN A 33 14.88 4.83 1.64
CA GLN A 33 15.79 4.06 2.47
C GLN A 33 16.69 3.18 1.60
N SER A 34 17.97 3.06 1.96
CA SER A 34 18.92 2.20 1.24
C SER A 34 18.44 0.75 1.22
N GLY A 35 18.58 0.09 0.07
CA GLY A 35 18.16 -1.32 -0.09
C GLY A 35 16.63 -1.50 -0.10
N THR A 36 15.86 -0.47 -0.44
CA THR A 36 14.39 -0.53 -0.47
C THR A 36 13.86 -0.35 -1.90
N VAL A 37 12.91 -1.22 -2.29
CA VAL A 37 12.21 -1.14 -3.58
C VAL A 37 10.74 -0.81 -3.34
N VAL A 38 10.20 0.16 -4.09
CA VAL A 38 8.77 0.48 -4.06
C VAL A 38 8.09 -0.17 -5.26
N ILE A 39 7.01 -0.90 -5.01
CA ILE A 39 6.17 -1.49 -6.06
C ILE A 39 4.78 -0.85 -5.94
N ARG A 40 4.36 -0.14 -7.00
CA ARG A 40 3.08 0.58 -7.02
C ARG A 40 2.04 -0.17 -7.85
N GLU A 41 0.91 -0.52 -7.22
CA GLU A 41 -0.16 -1.27 -7.89
C GLU A 41 -0.66 -0.54 -9.15
N ASP A 42 -0.89 0.77 -9.05
CA ASP A 42 -1.44 1.57 -10.14
C ASP A 42 -0.48 1.68 -11.35
N GLU A 43 0.84 1.73 -11.14
CA GLU A 43 1.83 1.76 -12.22
C GLU A 43 1.83 0.43 -12.99
N TRP A 44 1.83 -0.69 -12.26
CA TRP A 44 1.81 -2.02 -12.86
C TRP A 44 0.47 -2.32 -13.56
N LEU A 45 -0.65 -2.00 -12.92
CA LEU A 45 -1.96 -2.20 -13.50
C LEU A 45 -2.19 -1.35 -14.75
N SER A 46 -1.81 -0.07 -14.71
CA SER A 46 -1.95 0.80 -15.89
C SER A 46 -1.05 0.35 -17.05
N GLY A 47 0.20 -0.04 -16.77
CA GLY A 47 1.13 -0.52 -17.80
C GLY A 47 0.76 -1.87 -18.41
N LEU A 48 0.21 -2.81 -17.63
CA LEU A 48 -0.12 -4.16 -18.12
C LEU A 48 -1.56 -4.31 -18.63
N TYR A 49 -2.51 -3.60 -18.01
CA TYR A 49 -3.94 -3.82 -18.18
C TYR A 49 -4.74 -2.55 -18.45
N GLY A 50 -4.10 -1.41 -18.74
CA GLY A 50 -4.79 -0.11 -18.90
C GLY A 50 -6.01 -0.17 -19.82
N GLU A 51 -5.89 -0.80 -21.00
CA GLU A 51 -6.99 -0.95 -21.97
C GLU A 51 -8.04 -2.00 -21.55
N GLN A 52 -7.72 -2.85 -20.59
CA GLN A 52 -8.57 -3.96 -20.12
C GLN A 52 -9.36 -3.62 -18.85
N MET A 53 -9.14 -2.44 -18.26
CA MET A 53 -9.75 -2.00 -17.00
C MET A 53 -10.82 -0.93 -17.22
N SER A 54 -11.98 -1.36 -17.72
CA SER A 54 -13.13 -0.46 -17.97
C SER A 54 -14.13 -0.39 -16.82
N SER A 55 -14.05 -1.34 -15.88
CA SER A 55 -15.01 -1.52 -14.79
C SER A 55 -14.33 -1.94 -13.49
N ILE A 56 -15.08 -1.88 -12.38
CA ILE A 56 -14.61 -2.38 -11.07
C ILE A 56 -14.31 -3.89 -11.15
N GLN A 57 -15.11 -4.66 -11.89
CA GLN A 57 -14.90 -6.10 -12.06
C GLN A 57 -13.60 -6.39 -12.81
N ASP A 58 -13.28 -5.59 -13.82
CA ASP A 58 -11.99 -5.70 -14.53
C ASP A 58 -10.82 -5.37 -13.61
N TYR A 59 -10.93 -4.31 -12.81
CA TYR A 59 -9.90 -3.98 -11.81
C TYR A 59 -9.67 -5.14 -10.84
N VAL A 60 -10.73 -5.74 -10.28
CA VAL A 60 -10.61 -6.88 -9.36
C VAL A 60 -9.92 -8.06 -10.03
N ARG A 61 -10.31 -8.39 -11.27
CA ARG A 61 -9.69 -9.47 -12.06
C ARG A 61 -8.21 -9.20 -12.34
N CYS A 62 -7.87 -8.02 -12.86
CA CYS A 62 -6.51 -7.63 -13.20
C CYS A 62 -5.60 -7.51 -11.96
N SER A 63 -6.11 -6.96 -10.86
CA SER A 63 -5.40 -6.92 -9.57
C SER A 63 -5.12 -8.33 -9.04
N ALA A 64 -6.07 -9.26 -9.13
CA ALA A 64 -5.85 -10.65 -8.73
C ALA A 64 -4.77 -11.34 -9.57
N LEU A 65 -4.78 -11.16 -10.91
CA LEU A 65 -3.74 -11.68 -11.80
C LEU A 65 -2.37 -11.10 -11.44
N LEU A 66 -2.29 -9.78 -11.28
CA LEU A 66 -1.05 -9.10 -10.88
C LEU A 66 -0.49 -9.65 -9.56
N ARG A 67 -1.34 -9.78 -8.53
CA ARG A 67 -0.97 -10.31 -7.21
C ARG A 67 -0.46 -11.74 -7.26
N SER A 68 -1.01 -12.57 -8.15
CA SER A 68 -0.58 -13.97 -8.33
C SER A 68 0.86 -14.08 -8.84
N VAL A 69 1.31 -13.11 -9.65
CA VAL A 69 2.66 -13.07 -10.21
C VAL A 69 3.63 -12.32 -9.28
N LEU A 70 3.20 -11.18 -8.70
CA LEU A 70 4.08 -10.37 -7.88
C LEU A 70 4.42 -10.98 -6.53
N GLY A 71 3.51 -11.74 -5.90
CA GLY A 71 3.74 -12.29 -4.55
C GLY A 71 5.08 -13.05 -4.43
N PRO A 72 5.35 -14.06 -5.29
CA PRO A 72 6.63 -14.77 -5.32
C PRO A 72 7.85 -13.88 -5.57
N HIS A 73 7.72 -12.85 -6.43
CA HIS A 73 8.82 -11.93 -6.71
C HIS A 73 9.14 -11.02 -5.51
N VAL A 74 8.11 -10.56 -4.78
CA VAL A 74 8.30 -9.80 -3.55
C VAL A 74 9.02 -10.65 -2.51
N ALA A 75 8.62 -11.91 -2.34
CA ALA A 75 9.30 -12.83 -1.43
C ALA A 75 10.79 -13.01 -1.81
N ALA A 76 11.09 -13.21 -3.10
CA ALA A 76 12.46 -13.35 -3.56
C ALA A 76 13.33 -12.09 -3.32
N LEU A 77 12.76 -10.89 -3.46
CA LEU A 77 13.47 -9.63 -3.14
C LEU A 77 13.79 -9.54 -1.65
N LEU A 78 12.82 -9.89 -0.80
CA LEU A 78 12.99 -9.92 0.65
C LEU A 78 14.09 -10.90 1.08
N ASP A 79 14.09 -12.11 0.51
CA ASP A 79 15.11 -13.13 0.78
C ASP A 79 16.50 -12.72 0.25
N ALA A 80 16.55 -11.92 -0.81
CA ALA A 80 17.78 -11.33 -1.35
C ALA A 80 18.34 -10.18 -0.50
N GLY A 81 17.69 -9.82 0.61
CA GLY A 81 18.17 -8.78 1.51
C GLY A 81 17.57 -7.39 1.28
N LEU A 82 16.58 -7.25 0.38
CA LEU A 82 15.97 -5.96 0.05
C LEU A 82 14.66 -5.76 0.82
N SER A 83 14.46 -4.57 1.37
CA SER A 83 13.15 -4.16 1.86
C SER A 83 12.23 -3.84 0.68
N VAL A 84 10.92 -4.10 0.85
CA VAL A 84 9.93 -3.84 -0.18
C VAL A 84 8.79 -3.02 0.40
N VAL A 85 8.43 -1.94 -0.29
CA VAL A 85 7.22 -1.17 0.00
C VAL A 85 6.16 -1.54 -1.02
N LEU A 86 5.06 -2.16 -0.57
CA LEU A 86 3.88 -2.40 -1.39
C LEU A 86 2.95 -1.20 -1.29
N ASP A 87 3.00 -0.31 -2.29
CA ASP A 87 2.02 0.75 -2.50
C ASP A 87 0.78 0.16 -3.20
N PHE A 88 0.16 -0.77 -2.49
CA PHE A 88 -1.07 -1.50 -2.82
C PHE A 88 -2.14 -1.13 -1.79
N GLN A 89 -3.41 -1.28 -2.15
CA GLN A 89 -4.49 -0.98 -1.21
C GLN A 89 -4.65 -2.09 -0.15
N ALA A 90 -4.08 -1.91 1.04
CA ALA A 90 -4.24 -2.82 2.19
C ALA A 90 -5.56 -2.61 2.97
N ASN A 91 -6.62 -2.16 2.28
CA ASN A 91 -7.83 -1.65 2.91
C ASN A 91 -8.84 -2.74 3.27
N THR A 92 -8.75 -3.93 2.65
CA THR A 92 -9.61 -5.09 2.94
C THR A 92 -8.82 -6.21 3.63
N VAL A 93 -9.54 -7.08 4.33
CA VAL A 93 -8.94 -8.26 4.99
C VAL A 93 -8.31 -9.19 3.95
N GLU A 94 -8.95 -9.38 2.80
CA GLU A 94 -8.46 -10.26 1.73
C GLU A 94 -7.14 -9.74 1.14
N ALA A 95 -7.04 -8.43 0.89
CA ALA A 95 -5.80 -7.82 0.40
C ALA A 95 -4.66 -7.99 1.40
N ARG A 96 -4.94 -7.78 2.69
CA ARG A 96 -3.96 -7.98 3.76
C ARG A 96 -3.59 -9.44 3.94
N SER A 97 -4.53 -10.37 3.83
CA SER A 97 -4.26 -11.81 3.88
C SER A 97 -3.30 -12.23 2.77
N TRP A 98 -3.46 -11.71 1.54
CA TRP A 98 -2.50 -11.96 0.47
C TRP A 98 -1.11 -11.38 0.79
N MET A 99 -1.04 -10.13 1.25
CA MET A 99 0.24 -9.51 1.63
C MET A 99 0.93 -10.25 2.77
N ARG A 100 0.15 -10.77 3.73
CA ARG A 100 0.66 -11.61 4.82
C ARG A 100 1.25 -12.92 4.27
N GLY A 101 0.55 -13.57 3.35
CA GLY A 101 0.99 -14.84 2.75
C GLY A 101 2.30 -14.73 1.96
N ILE A 102 2.71 -13.52 1.53
CA ILE A 102 4.04 -13.30 0.94
C ILE A 102 5.16 -13.66 1.94
N LEU A 103 4.93 -13.37 3.23
CA LEU A 103 5.92 -13.56 4.29
C LEU A 103 6.11 -15.04 4.66
N ASP A 104 5.15 -15.92 4.34
CA ASP A 104 5.19 -17.35 4.69
C ASP A 104 6.44 -18.07 4.15
N LYS A 105 7.06 -17.51 3.11
CA LYS A 105 8.26 -18.07 2.47
C LYS A 105 9.55 -17.32 2.80
N THR A 106 9.49 -16.33 3.69
CA THR A 106 10.62 -15.44 3.97
C THR A 106 10.89 -15.36 5.46
N ASN A 107 12.13 -15.03 5.82
CA ASN A 107 12.47 -14.61 7.18
C ASN A 107 12.45 -13.09 7.32
N ALA A 108 11.77 -12.34 6.45
CA ALA A 108 11.69 -10.89 6.54
C ALA A 108 10.88 -10.43 7.76
N ALA A 109 11.13 -9.19 8.19
CA ALA A 109 10.22 -8.47 9.05
C ALA A 109 9.06 -7.89 8.23
N HIS A 110 8.04 -7.38 8.90
CA HIS A 110 6.91 -6.72 8.25
C HIS A 110 6.36 -5.60 9.12
N VAL A 111 5.90 -4.54 8.48
CA VAL A 111 5.20 -3.44 9.16
C VAL A 111 3.99 -3.03 8.35
N LEU A 112 2.83 -2.97 9.01
CA LEU A 112 1.62 -2.37 8.46
C LEU A 112 1.51 -0.93 8.96
N HIS A 113 1.74 0.01 8.06
CA HIS A 113 1.60 1.43 8.31
C HIS A 113 0.12 1.83 8.14
N LEU A 114 -0.57 2.07 9.26
CA LEU A 114 -1.94 2.54 9.27
C LEU A 114 -1.96 4.07 9.29
N LEU A 115 -2.40 4.70 8.20
CA LEU A 115 -2.67 6.13 8.16
C LEU A 115 -4.06 6.39 8.74
N ASP A 116 -4.09 6.76 10.01
CA ASP A 116 -5.29 7.13 10.75
C ASP A 116 -5.55 8.62 10.58
N VAL A 117 -6.06 8.97 9.39
CA VAL A 117 -6.38 10.35 9.01
C VAL A 117 -7.90 10.52 9.01
N PRO A 118 -8.43 11.59 9.62
CA PRO A 118 -9.87 11.85 9.63
C PRO A 118 -10.46 11.91 8.22
N GLU A 119 -11.71 11.49 8.09
CA GLU A 119 -12.40 11.40 6.80
C GLU A 119 -12.55 12.77 6.16
N GLU A 120 -12.89 13.80 6.94
CA GLU A 120 -13.03 15.17 6.47
C GLU A 120 -11.72 15.73 5.89
N VAL A 121 -10.58 15.38 6.49
CA VAL A 121 -9.25 15.76 5.99
C VAL A 121 -8.94 15.04 4.68
N CYS A 122 -9.26 13.76 4.59
CA CYS A 122 -9.09 12.98 3.35
C CYS A 122 -9.95 13.55 2.21
N LEU A 123 -11.19 13.91 2.50
CA LEU A 123 -12.11 14.49 1.53
C LEU A 123 -11.67 15.88 1.07
N ALA A 124 -11.20 16.73 1.99
CA ALA A 124 -10.64 18.04 1.66
C ALA A 124 -9.42 17.91 0.73
N ARG A 125 -8.52 16.96 1.01
CA ARG A 125 -7.36 16.65 0.16
C ARG A 125 -7.77 16.14 -1.21
N LEU A 126 -8.79 15.29 -1.29
CA LEU A 126 -9.33 14.79 -2.56
C LEU A 126 -9.87 15.96 -3.41
N ARG A 127 -10.69 16.84 -2.82
CA ARG A 127 -11.23 18.03 -3.50
C ARG A 127 -10.12 18.95 -4.03
N ALA A 128 -9.09 19.20 -3.22
CA ALA A 128 -7.93 20.00 -3.63
C ALA A 128 -7.19 19.38 -4.83
N ARG A 129 -6.94 18.07 -4.81
CA ARG A 129 -6.29 17.34 -5.93
C ARG A 129 -7.12 17.38 -7.20
N ASN A 130 -8.43 17.15 -7.10
CA ASN A 130 -9.34 17.22 -8.24
C ASN A 130 -9.34 18.61 -8.88
N THR A 131 -9.20 19.66 -8.07
CA THR A 131 -9.12 21.05 -8.57
C THR A 131 -7.78 21.34 -9.25
N ALA A 132 -6.69 20.76 -8.76
CA ALA A 132 -5.34 20.97 -9.31
C ALA A 132 -5.08 20.19 -10.63
N GLY A 133 -5.86 19.14 -10.93
CA GLY A 133 -5.72 18.36 -12.16
C GLY A 133 -4.48 17.45 -12.22
N GLU A 134 -3.80 17.22 -11.09
CA GLU A 134 -2.48 16.58 -11.02
C GLU A 134 -2.50 15.05 -11.02
N HIS A 135 -3.67 14.40 -11.04
CA HIS A 135 -3.76 12.94 -10.91
C HIS A 135 -4.62 12.27 -12.01
N PRO A 136 -4.21 11.08 -12.50
CA PRO A 136 -4.94 10.34 -13.53
C PRO A 136 -6.29 9.78 -13.03
N PHE A 137 -6.51 9.74 -11.70
CA PHE A 137 -7.77 9.29 -11.09
C PHE A 137 -8.48 10.46 -10.40
N VAL A 138 -9.51 11.00 -11.06
CA VAL A 138 -10.42 12.00 -10.49
C VAL A 138 -11.56 11.25 -9.77
N ALA A 139 -11.34 10.86 -8.52
CA ALA A 139 -12.40 10.23 -7.73
C ALA A 139 -13.41 11.30 -7.26
N THR A 140 -14.69 11.06 -7.53
CA THR A 140 -15.79 11.86 -6.98
C THR A 140 -15.97 11.60 -5.48
N GLU A 141 -16.65 12.51 -4.79
CA GLU A 141 -17.03 12.31 -3.38
C GLU A 141 -17.91 11.06 -3.18
N ALA A 142 -18.82 10.78 -4.10
CA ALA A 142 -19.62 9.56 -4.08
C ALA A 142 -18.74 8.29 -4.18
N GLN A 143 -17.76 8.28 -5.10
CA GLN A 143 -16.79 7.19 -5.23
C GLN A 143 -15.88 7.09 -3.99
N PHE A 144 -15.49 8.21 -3.39
CA PHE A 144 -14.73 8.22 -2.14
C PHE A 144 -15.49 7.49 -1.03
N HIS A 145 -16.76 7.82 -0.80
CA HIS A 145 -17.56 7.13 0.20
C HIS A 145 -17.81 5.67 -0.17
N GLN A 146 -18.07 5.37 -1.44
CA GLN A 146 -18.27 3.99 -1.91
C GLN A 146 -17.03 3.12 -1.63
N ILE A 147 -15.84 3.60 -1.97
CA ILE A 147 -14.59 2.86 -1.76
C ILE A 147 -14.26 2.78 -0.26
N SER A 148 -14.52 3.86 0.49
CA SER A 148 -14.30 3.89 1.93
C SER A 148 -15.18 2.91 2.71
N ARG A 149 -16.30 2.43 2.16
CA ARG A 149 -17.10 1.35 2.79
C ARG A 149 -16.35 0.02 2.88
N HIS A 150 -15.39 -0.21 2.00
CA HIS A 150 -14.56 -1.41 2.01
C HIS A 150 -13.34 -1.26 2.93
N PHE A 151 -13.07 -0.05 3.44
CA PHE A 151 -11.98 0.19 4.36
C PHE A 151 -12.32 -0.36 5.75
N VAL A 152 -11.54 -1.35 6.18
CA VAL A 152 -11.61 -1.92 7.53
C VAL A 152 -10.25 -1.82 8.19
N LEU A 153 -10.25 -1.44 9.47
CA LEU A 153 -9.03 -1.38 10.26
C LEU A 153 -8.38 -2.77 10.36
N PRO A 154 -7.04 -2.85 10.39
CA PRO A 154 -6.34 -4.10 10.67
C PRO A 154 -6.68 -4.57 12.09
N ARG A 155 -6.90 -5.87 12.25
CA ARG A 155 -7.19 -6.48 13.55
C ARG A 155 -6.00 -7.31 14.05
N PRO A 156 -5.85 -7.50 15.38
CA PRO A 156 -4.74 -8.27 15.94
C PRO A 156 -4.61 -9.70 15.37
N GLU A 157 -5.73 -10.34 15.01
CA GLU A 157 -5.75 -11.71 14.49
C GLU A 157 -5.09 -11.83 13.10
N GLU A 158 -4.91 -10.70 12.40
CA GLU A 158 -4.22 -10.65 11.12
C GLU A 158 -2.69 -10.71 11.28
N GLY A 159 -2.17 -10.61 12.52
CA GLY A 159 -0.78 -10.87 12.86
C GLY A 159 0.24 -9.80 12.45
N PHE A 160 -0.21 -8.62 12.02
CA PHE A 160 0.67 -7.53 11.61
C PHE A 160 1.29 -6.78 12.81
N GLU A 161 2.54 -6.37 12.66
CA GLU A 161 3.09 -5.28 13.47
C GLU A 161 2.53 -3.97 12.90
N VAL A 162 1.64 -3.31 13.63
CA VAL A 162 0.94 -2.11 13.16
C VAL A 162 1.62 -0.86 13.69
N GLN A 163 2.06 0.00 12.77
CA GLN A 163 2.54 1.35 13.09
C GLN A 163 1.48 2.38 12.67
N VAL A 164 0.95 3.13 13.63
CA VAL A 164 -0.09 4.15 13.37
C VAL A 164 0.55 5.50 13.07
N HIS A 165 0.14 6.11 11.96
CA HIS A 165 0.52 7.45 11.52
C HIS A 165 -0.70 8.35 11.66
N ARG A 166 -0.72 9.18 12.70
CA ARG A 166 -1.79 10.16 12.90
C ARG A 166 -1.40 11.47 12.25
N MET A 167 -2.35 12.09 11.56
CA MET A 167 -2.28 13.50 11.25
C MET A 167 -3.45 14.18 11.92
N ASP A 168 -3.15 15.05 12.87
CA ASP A 168 -4.16 15.90 13.48
C ASP A 168 -4.76 16.81 12.40
N ALA A 169 -6.08 17.01 12.44
CA ALA A 169 -6.68 18.10 11.71
C ALA A 169 -6.06 19.40 12.24
N ALA A 170 -5.59 20.28 11.35
CA ALA A 170 -5.15 21.61 11.77
C ALA A 170 -6.30 22.26 12.57
N PRO A 171 -6.00 22.95 13.69
CA PRO A 171 -7.02 23.57 14.53
C PRO A 171 -7.87 24.59 13.77
#